data_AF-A0A8J7N9G8-F1
#
_entry.id   AF-A0A8J7N9G8-F1
#
_cell.length_a   1.000
_cell.length_b   1.000
_cell.length_c   1.000
_cell.angle_alpha   90.00
_cell.angle_beta   90.00
_cell.angle_gamma   90.00
#
_symmetry.space_group_name_H-M   'P 1'
#
loop_
_entity.id
_entity.type
_entity.pdbx_description
1 polymer ?
#
loop_
_entity_poly.entity_id
_entity_poly.type
_entity_poly.pdbx_seq_one_letter_code
_entity_poly.pdbx_strand_id
1 'polypeptide(L)'
;EGFEKPPLPMPGRAGSRDSARQDFEVIEGGPDHDIVDHVDSSSDAASALAEMKRVDHAFNVKSFLEGARGAYEMILMGFEKGNIREIAPYLAKDVHDSFAGVVAEREQQGLRIDASFIGVRDVKLVDARFDRATSEAEITVRFVGELTSVVRNLNGEVVEGDPNEIKRQRDVWTFARTMGTDDPNWQLVATGV
;
A
#
# COMPACT_ATOMS: atom_id res chain seq x y z
N GLU A 1 76.91 20.30 -44.45
CA GLU A 1 75.53 19.77 -44.41
C GLU A 1 74.99 20.05 -43.02
N GLY A 2 74.00 20.92 -42.87
CA GLY A 2 72.60 20.50 -42.73
C GLY A 2 72.15 20.89 -41.32
N PHE A 3 71.13 21.74 -41.24
CA PHE A 3 70.68 22.46 -40.04
C PHE A 3 70.03 21.55 -38.99
N GLU A 4 70.20 21.87 -37.70
CA GLU A 4 69.05 22.01 -36.79
C GLU A 4 69.42 22.88 -35.56
N LYS A 5 68.61 23.92 -35.33
CA LYS A 5 68.75 24.85 -34.20
C LYS A 5 68.00 24.29 -32.98
N PRO A 6 68.50 24.49 -31.75
CA PRO A 6 67.85 24.01 -30.53
C PRO A 6 66.51 24.73 -30.26
N PRO A 7 65.58 24.08 -29.53
CA PRO A 7 64.21 24.56 -29.37
C PRO A 7 64.13 25.81 -28.49
N LEU A 8 63.21 26.71 -28.84
CA LEU A 8 62.91 27.91 -28.06
C LEU A 8 61.94 27.59 -26.90
N PRO A 9 62.11 28.22 -25.73
CA PRO A 9 61.23 28.04 -24.57
C PRO A 9 59.85 28.68 -24.79
N MET A 10 58.79 28.00 -24.33
CA MET A 10 57.42 28.48 -24.39
C MET A 10 57.18 29.68 -23.45
N PRO A 11 56.41 30.71 -23.88
CA PRO A 11 55.83 31.68 -22.96
C PRO A 11 54.57 31.11 -22.28
N GLY A 12 54.51 31.23 -20.96
CA GLY A 12 53.34 30.92 -20.17
C GLY A 12 52.33 32.08 -20.05
N ARG A 13 51.05 31.66 -19.98
CA ARG A 13 49.85 32.24 -19.35
C ARG A 13 49.31 33.61 -19.80
N ALA A 14 48.11 33.60 -20.39
CA ALA A 14 46.85 33.92 -19.70
C ALA A 14 45.70 34.05 -20.74
N GLY A 15 44.55 33.44 -20.47
CA GLY A 15 43.37 33.51 -21.34
C GLY A 15 42.49 32.28 -21.19
N SER A 16 41.55 32.37 -20.25
CA SER A 16 40.65 31.32 -19.79
C SER A 16 39.93 30.62 -20.95
N ARG A 17 40.18 29.31 -21.11
CA ARG A 17 39.40 28.46 -21.98
C ARG A 17 38.03 28.23 -21.37
N ASP A 18 37.06 28.69 -22.13
CA ASP A 18 35.66 28.35 -22.11
C ASP A 18 35.42 26.83 -22.14
N SER A 19 34.23 26.47 -21.67
CA SER A 19 33.48 25.23 -21.89
C SER A 19 33.88 23.93 -21.16
N ALA A 20 32.87 23.43 -20.45
CA ALA A 20 32.65 22.03 -20.06
C ALA A 20 33.46 21.48 -18.88
N ARG A 21 33.34 22.11 -17.71
CA ARG A 21 33.03 21.30 -16.52
C ARG A 21 31.52 21.15 -16.50
N GLN A 22 31.02 20.09 -17.12
CA GLN A 22 29.76 19.53 -16.66
C GLN A 22 30.03 19.13 -15.22
N ASP A 23 29.54 19.96 -14.30
CA ASP A 23 29.30 19.53 -12.93
C ASP A 23 28.38 18.32 -13.06
N PHE A 24 28.97 17.13 -12.94
CA PHE A 24 28.21 15.93 -12.66
C PHE A 24 27.66 16.14 -11.25
N GLU A 25 26.49 16.76 -11.14
CA GLU A 25 25.63 16.50 -9.99
C GLU A 25 25.43 14.99 -9.97
N VAL A 26 26.16 14.34 -9.07
CA VAL A 26 25.86 12.99 -8.64
C VAL A 26 24.50 13.12 -7.98
N ILE A 27 23.43 12.81 -8.72
CA ILE A 27 22.14 12.51 -8.11
C ILE A 27 22.39 11.22 -7.33
N GLU A 28 22.80 11.36 -6.07
CA GLU A 28 22.84 10.25 -5.13
C GLU A 28 21.43 9.66 -5.05
N GLY A 29 21.34 8.37 -5.35
CA GLY A 29 20.11 7.60 -5.23
C GLY A 29 19.56 7.23 -6.59
N GLY A 30 19.76 5.97 -6.98
CA GLY A 30 18.88 5.34 -7.96
C GLY A 30 17.41 5.40 -7.51
N PRO A 31 16.48 4.93 -8.35
CA PRO A 31 15.06 4.90 -7.99
C PRO A 31 14.86 4.22 -6.63
N ASP A 32 13.98 4.79 -5.79
CA ASP A 32 13.64 4.23 -4.48
C ASP A 32 13.02 2.84 -4.66
N HIS A 33 13.82 1.80 -4.41
CA HIS A 33 13.45 0.40 -4.63
C HIS A 33 12.20 -0.01 -3.86
N ASP A 34 11.97 0.56 -2.68
CA ASP A 34 10.76 0.26 -1.91
C ASP A 34 9.49 0.82 -2.58
N ILE A 35 9.61 1.77 -3.51
CA ILE A 35 8.48 2.24 -4.33
C ILE A 35 8.43 1.46 -5.66
N VAL A 36 9.53 1.43 -6.40
CA VAL A 36 9.53 0.94 -7.79
C VAL A 36 9.41 -0.59 -7.92
N ASP A 37 9.61 -1.33 -6.82
CA ASP A 37 9.32 -2.77 -6.78
C ASP A 37 7.80 -3.06 -6.76
N HIS A 38 6.97 -2.04 -6.47
CA HIS A 38 5.52 -2.18 -6.33
C HIS A 38 4.71 -1.41 -7.40
N VAL A 39 5.25 -0.33 -7.94
CA VAL A 39 4.60 0.52 -8.94
C VAL A 39 5.57 0.98 -10.03
N ASP A 40 5.04 1.37 -11.19
CA ASP A 40 5.85 1.98 -12.25
C ASP A 40 6.45 3.31 -11.75
N SER A 41 7.75 3.53 -11.97
CA SER A 41 8.47 4.70 -11.46
C SER A 41 7.97 6.04 -12.00
N SER A 42 7.27 6.03 -13.14
CA SER A 42 6.68 7.22 -13.77
C SER A 42 5.21 7.43 -13.39
N SER A 43 4.63 6.56 -12.56
CA SER A 43 3.22 6.64 -12.17
C SER A 43 2.93 7.74 -11.13
N ASP A 44 1.69 8.20 -11.10
CA ASP A 44 1.19 9.11 -10.06
C ASP A 44 1.30 8.46 -8.66
N ALA A 45 1.06 7.15 -8.57
CA ALA A 45 1.22 6.40 -7.34
C ALA A 45 2.67 6.44 -6.82
N ALA A 46 3.67 6.29 -7.71
CA ALA A 46 5.08 6.40 -7.31
C ALA A 46 5.40 7.80 -6.78
N SER A 47 4.84 8.84 -7.41
CA SER A 47 5.00 10.23 -6.96
C SER A 47 4.36 10.46 -5.58
N ALA A 48 3.13 9.96 -5.38
CA ALA A 48 2.43 10.05 -4.10
C ALA A 48 3.18 9.33 -2.97
N LEU A 49 3.66 8.10 -3.21
CA LEU A 49 4.43 7.34 -2.21
C LEU A 49 5.75 8.05 -1.86
N ALA A 50 6.43 8.66 -2.83
CA ALA A 50 7.63 9.45 -2.58
C ALA A 50 7.32 10.69 -1.74
N GLU A 51 6.16 11.32 -1.92
CA GLU A 51 5.71 12.44 -1.08
C GLU A 51 5.38 12.00 0.33
N MET A 52 4.67 10.88 0.49
CA MET A 52 4.39 10.29 1.81
C MET A 52 5.67 10.07 2.60
N LYS A 53 6.71 9.49 1.99
CA LYS A 53 8.04 9.28 2.62
C LYS A 53 8.78 10.56 2.99
N ARG A 54 8.54 11.65 2.27
CA ARG A 54 9.13 12.96 2.60
C ARG A 54 8.47 13.58 3.82
N VAL A 55 7.17 13.37 4.00
CA VAL A 55 6.41 13.89 5.15
C VAL A 55 6.57 13.00 6.38
N ASP A 56 6.59 11.69 6.19
CA ASP A 56 6.82 10.69 7.22
C ASP A 56 7.98 9.77 6.81
N HIS A 57 9.16 10.02 7.37
CA HIS A 57 10.36 9.23 7.10
C HIS A 57 10.32 7.81 7.66
N ALA A 58 9.39 7.50 8.58
CA ALA A 58 9.17 6.16 9.08
C ALA A 58 8.27 5.33 8.15
N PHE A 59 7.57 5.97 7.21
CA PHE A 59 6.74 5.27 6.24
C PHE A 59 7.57 4.45 5.25
N ASN A 60 7.17 3.20 5.05
CA ASN A 60 7.78 2.25 4.14
C ASN A 60 6.68 1.43 3.44
N VAL A 61 6.75 1.33 2.11
CA VAL A 61 5.69 0.71 1.30
C VAL A 61 5.62 -0.78 1.56
N LYS A 62 6.77 -1.46 1.63
CA LYS A 62 6.80 -2.90 1.92
C LYS A 62 6.20 -3.21 3.30
N SER A 63 6.59 -2.48 4.34
CA SER A 63 6.03 -2.64 5.69
C SER A 63 4.55 -2.33 5.74
N PHE A 64 4.08 -1.31 5.00
CA PHE A 64 2.65 -1.05 4.85
C PHE A 64 1.93 -2.25 4.22
N LEU A 65 2.43 -2.82 3.13
CA LEU A 65 1.80 -3.97 2.45
C LEU A 65 1.78 -5.22 3.33
N GLU A 66 2.83 -5.45 4.13
CA GLU A 66 2.88 -6.53 5.13
C GLU A 66 1.82 -6.33 6.22
N GLY A 67 1.67 -5.10 6.74
CA GLY A 67 0.62 -4.74 7.69
C GLY A 67 -0.78 -4.90 7.10
N ALA A 68 -0.97 -4.43 5.86
CA ALA A 68 -2.23 -4.52 5.14
C ALA A 68 -2.66 -5.98 4.90
N ARG A 69 -1.72 -6.89 4.67
CA ARG A 69 -1.99 -8.34 4.59
C ARG A 69 -2.59 -8.89 5.89
N GLY A 70 -2.06 -8.50 7.05
CA GLY A 70 -2.59 -8.91 8.35
C GLY A 70 -3.93 -8.25 8.69
N ALA A 71 -4.06 -6.96 8.39
CA ALA A 71 -5.30 -6.22 8.55
C ALA A 71 -6.43 -6.81 7.70
N TYR A 72 -6.12 -7.24 6.47
CA TYR A 72 -7.08 -7.90 5.57
C TYR A 72 -7.69 -9.15 6.21
N GLU A 73 -6.86 -10.07 6.74
CA GLU A 73 -7.36 -11.25 7.46
C GLU A 73 -8.20 -10.87 8.68
N MET A 74 -7.69 -9.97 9.53
CA MET A 74 -8.35 -9.57 10.76
C MET A 74 -9.74 -8.96 10.50
N ILE A 75 -9.81 -8.00 9.57
CA ILE A 75 -11.03 -7.27 9.24
C ILE A 75 -12.03 -8.19 8.54
N LEU A 76 -11.58 -8.98 7.55
CA LEU A 76 -12.45 -9.91 6.83
C LEU A 76 -13.05 -10.94 7.79
N MET A 77 -12.23 -11.55 8.65
CA MET A 77 -12.72 -12.54 9.61
C MET A 77 -13.61 -11.92 10.69
N GLY A 78 -13.32 -10.70 11.12
CA GLY A 78 -14.18 -9.94 12.03
C GLY A 78 -15.56 -9.68 11.42
N PHE A 79 -15.60 -9.27 10.15
CA PHE A 79 -16.84 -9.06 9.41
C PHE A 79 -17.62 -10.38 9.21
N GLU A 80 -16.98 -11.40 8.65
CA GLU A 80 -17.58 -12.72 8.40
C GLU A 80 -18.22 -13.27 9.68
N LYS A 81 -17.49 -13.25 10.80
CA LYS A 81 -17.96 -13.79 12.08
C LYS A 81 -18.92 -12.88 12.86
N GLY A 82 -19.12 -11.64 12.41
CA GLY A 82 -19.99 -10.66 13.09
C GLY A 82 -19.32 -9.93 14.27
N ASN A 83 -18.01 -10.02 14.42
CA ASN A 83 -17.23 -9.40 15.49
C ASN A 83 -16.89 -7.92 15.20
N ILE A 84 -17.86 -7.11 14.80
CA ILE A 84 -17.63 -5.72 14.33
C ILE A 84 -16.94 -4.85 15.38
N ARG A 85 -17.22 -5.07 16.66
CA ARG A 85 -16.59 -4.32 17.77
C ARG A 85 -15.08 -4.49 17.82
N GLU A 86 -14.56 -5.67 17.46
CA GLU A 86 -13.12 -5.97 17.52
C GLU A 86 -12.34 -5.27 16.41
N ILE A 87 -13.00 -4.99 15.28
CA ILE A 87 -12.38 -4.40 14.10
C ILE A 87 -12.66 -2.89 13.96
N ALA A 88 -13.59 -2.34 14.74
CA ALA A 88 -14.01 -0.95 14.68
C ALA A 88 -12.86 0.09 14.66
N PRO A 89 -11.76 -0.05 15.43
CA PRO A 89 -10.65 0.91 15.37
C PRO A 89 -9.97 1.03 14.00
N TYR A 90 -10.05 -0.02 13.18
CA TYR A 90 -9.41 -0.10 11.86
C TYR A 90 -10.33 0.31 10.71
N LEU A 91 -11.55 0.75 11.01
CA LEU A 91 -12.55 1.11 10.01
C LEU A 91 -12.85 2.59 10.10
N ALA A 92 -12.93 3.24 8.94
CA ALA A 92 -13.58 4.53 8.86
C ALA A 92 -15.07 4.38 9.21
N LYS A 93 -15.66 5.45 9.74
CA LYS A 93 -17.04 5.44 10.26
C LYS A 93 -18.05 4.86 9.26
N ASP A 94 -17.98 5.27 7.99
CA ASP A 94 -18.95 4.83 6.99
C ASP A 94 -18.79 3.35 6.62
N VAL A 95 -17.56 2.84 6.58
CA VAL A 95 -17.27 1.40 6.37
C VAL A 95 -17.76 0.59 7.56
N HIS A 96 -17.49 1.06 8.79
CA HIS A 96 -18.00 0.44 10.01
C HIS A 96 -19.52 0.34 10.01
N ASP A 97 -20.22 1.45 9.71
CA ASP A 97 -21.68 1.50 9.75
C ASP A 97 -22.30 0.59 8.68
N SER A 98 -21.69 0.52 7.50
CA SER A 98 -22.07 -0.43 6.45
C SER A 98 -21.92 -1.88 6.91
N PHE A 99 -20.77 -2.24 7.47
CA PHE A 99 -20.51 -3.59 7.97
C PHE A 99 -21.47 -3.97 9.10
N ALA A 100 -21.68 -3.07 10.06
CA ALA A 100 -22.60 -3.27 11.16
C ALA A 100 -24.03 -3.50 10.68
N GLY A 101 -24.49 -2.77 9.66
CA GLY A 101 -25.80 -2.94 9.05
C GLY A 101 -25.99 -4.33 8.45
N VAL A 102 -25.03 -4.78 7.63
CA VAL A 102 -25.08 -6.11 6.98
C VAL A 102 -25.06 -7.24 8.02
N VAL A 103 -24.22 -7.14 9.04
CA VAL A 103 -24.17 -8.13 10.13
C VAL A 103 -25.49 -8.16 10.90
N ALA A 104 -26.05 -6.99 11.24
CA ALA A 104 -27.32 -6.90 11.97
C ALA A 104 -28.50 -7.48 11.18
N GLU A 105 -28.55 -7.25 9.87
CA GLU A 105 -29.58 -7.85 9.00
C GLU A 105 -29.49 -9.37 8.98
N ARG A 106 -28.28 -9.91 8.83
CA ARG A 106 -28.02 -11.37 8.86
C ARG A 106 -28.42 -11.98 10.21
N GLU A 107 -28.10 -11.32 11.31
CA GLU A 107 -28.47 -11.77 12.66
C GLU A 107 -29.99 -11.76 12.87
N GLN A 108 -30.70 -10.74 12.36
CA GLN A 108 -32.17 -10.68 12.41
C GLN A 108 -32.83 -11.83 11.66
N GLN A 109 -32.19 -12.36 10.62
CA GLN A 109 -32.63 -13.55 9.89
C GLN A 109 -32.31 -14.85 10.65
N GLY A 110 -31.65 -14.78 11.81
CA GLY A 110 -31.21 -15.94 12.57
C GLY A 110 -30.08 -16.71 11.88
N LEU A 111 -29.31 -16.02 11.03
CA LEU A 111 -28.19 -16.59 10.29
C LEU A 111 -26.87 -16.22 10.95
N ARG A 112 -25.93 -17.16 10.94
CA ARG A 112 -24.55 -16.97 11.36
C ARG A 112 -23.60 -17.52 10.32
N ILE A 113 -22.44 -16.89 10.15
CA ILE A 113 -21.36 -17.46 9.34
C ILE A 113 -20.32 -18.12 10.23
N ASP A 114 -19.91 -19.31 9.81
CA ASP A 114 -18.76 -20.05 10.32
C ASP A 114 -17.71 -20.09 9.21
N ALA A 115 -16.63 -19.36 9.41
CA ALA A 115 -15.59 -19.16 8.41
C ALA A 115 -14.19 -19.38 8.99
N SER A 116 -13.29 -19.89 8.16
CA SER A 116 -11.88 -20.08 8.47
C SER A 116 -11.02 -19.47 7.37
N PHE A 117 -10.10 -18.58 7.75
CA PHE A 117 -9.13 -18.03 6.83
C PHE A 117 -8.02 -19.06 6.56
N ILE A 118 -7.68 -19.26 5.28
CA ILE A 118 -6.60 -20.15 4.87
C ILE A 118 -5.32 -19.35 4.61
N GLY A 119 -5.45 -18.18 3.97
CA GLY A 119 -4.31 -17.29 3.76
C GLY A 119 -4.52 -16.28 2.63
N VAL A 120 -3.52 -15.44 2.44
CA VAL A 120 -3.45 -14.49 1.32
C VAL A 120 -2.50 -15.02 0.24
N ARG A 121 -3.00 -15.12 -0.99
CA ARG A 121 -2.22 -15.57 -2.15
C ARG A 121 -1.54 -14.44 -2.92
N ASP A 122 -2.17 -13.29 -2.97
CA ASP A 122 -1.65 -12.13 -3.70
C ASP A 122 -2.00 -10.85 -2.93
N VAL A 123 -1.05 -9.92 -2.91
CA VAL A 123 -1.19 -8.56 -2.37
C VAL A 123 -0.52 -7.65 -3.38
N LYS A 124 -1.30 -6.75 -3.97
CA LYS A 124 -0.79 -5.84 -4.98
C LYS A 124 -1.25 -4.41 -4.71
N LEU A 125 -0.30 -3.48 -4.61
CA LEU A 125 -0.60 -2.05 -4.63
C LEU A 125 -1.19 -1.68 -6.00
N VAL A 126 -2.37 -1.06 -5.98
CA VAL A 126 -3.13 -0.68 -7.18
C VAL A 126 -3.04 0.82 -7.44
N ASP A 127 -3.22 1.63 -6.40
CA ASP A 127 -3.17 3.09 -6.48
C ASP A 127 -2.63 3.66 -5.17
N ALA A 128 -2.08 4.88 -5.22
CA ALA A 128 -1.70 5.65 -4.05
C ALA A 128 -1.92 7.15 -4.33
N ARG A 129 -2.48 7.85 -3.34
CA ARG A 129 -2.77 9.29 -3.41
C ARG A 129 -2.33 9.98 -2.14
N PHE A 130 -1.87 11.22 -2.29
CA PHE A 130 -1.47 12.03 -1.16
C PHE A 130 -2.04 13.45 -1.33
N ASP A 131 -2.84 13.88 -0.36
CA ASP A 131 -3.32 15.27 -0.28
C ASP A 131 -2.36 16.06 0.63
N ARG A 132 -1.63 17.00 0.03
CA ARG A 132 -0.66 17.84 0.74
C ARG A 132 -1.30 18.88 1.67
N ALA A 133 -2.57 19.24 1.44
CA ALA A 133 -3.26 20.24 2.25
C ALA A 133 -3.73 19.64 3.58
N THR A 134 -4.14 18.37 3.57
CA THR A 134 -4.62 17.64 4.74
C THR A 134 -3.57 16.67 5.32
N SER A 135 -2.49 16.42 4.59
CA SER A 135 -1.53 15.34 4.83
C SER A 135 -2.18 13.95 4.81
N GLU A 136 -3.35 13.81 4.17
CA GLU A 136 -4.03 12.52 4.07
C GLU A 136 -3.39 11.68 2.97
N ALA A 137 -2.97 10.49 3.34
CA ALA A 137 -2.49 9.47 2.42
C ALA A 137 -3.55 8.39 2.24
N GLU A 138 -3.81 8.01 1.00
CA GLU A 138 -4.62 6.86 0.64
C GLU A 138 -3.79 5.85 -0.14
N ILE A 139 -3.90 4.57 0.19
CA ILE A 139 -3.27 3.47 -0.56
C ILE A 139 -4.31 2.40 -0.83
N THR A 140 -4.50 2.10 -2.11
CA THR A 140 -5.42 1.07 -2.59
C THR A 140 -4.66 -0.21 -2.89
N VAL A 141 -5.10 -1.31 -2.29
CA VAL A 141 -4.47 -2.63 -2.39
C VAL A 141 -5.49 -3.65 -2.85
N ARG A 142 -5.11 -4.47 -3.83
CA ARG A 142 -5.86 -5.65 -4.23
C ARG A 142 -5.34 -6.87 -3.49
N PHE A 143 -6.26 -7.60 -2.88
CA PHE A 143 -6.01 -8.87 -2.21
C PHE A 143 -6.59 -10.03 -3.00
N VAL A 144 -5.95 -11.19 -2.89
CA VAL A 144 -6.55 -12.48 -3.24
C VAL A 144 -6.48 -13.37 -2.00
N GLY A 145 -7.59 -13.46 -1.27
CA GLY A 145 -7.72 -14.28 -0.07
C GLY A 145 -8.29 -15.66 -0.36
N GLU A 146 -7.93 -16.64 0.47
CA GLU A 146 -8.53 -17.96 0.51
C GLU A 146 -9.16 -18.22 1.87
N LEU A 147 -10.42 -18.65 1.88
CA LEU A 147 -11.18 -18.98 3.08
C LEU A 147 -12.18 -20.12 2.81
N THR A 148 -12.59 -20.81 3.88
CA THR A 148 -13.81 -21.62 3.88
C THR A 148 -14.90 -20.85 4.61
N SER A 149 -16.15 -20.99 4.18
CA SER A 149 -17.27 -20.29 4.81
C SER A 149 -18.58 -21.03 4.57
N VAL A 150 -19.36 -21.18 5.65
CA VAL A 150 -20.73 -21.71 5.62
C VAL A 150 -21.67 -20.80 6.39
N VAL A 151 -22.89 -20.68 5.89
CA VAL A 151 -23.99 -20.02 6.59
C VAL A 151 -24.77 -21.08 7.37
N ARG A 152 -25.01 -20.84 8.65
CA ARG A 152 -25.79 -21.69 9.55
C ARG A 152 -27.04 -20.96 10.02
N ASN A 153 -28.13 -21.70 10.15
CA ASN A 153 -29.35 -21.22 10.81
C ASN A 153 -29.23 -21.34 12.36
N LEU A 154 -30.28 -20.93 13.06
CA LEU A 154 -30.37 -21.01 14.53
C LEU A 154 -30.25 -22.43 15.10
N ASN A 155 -30.56 -23.47 14.31
CA ASN A 155 -30.41 -24.87 14.71
C ASN A 155 -28.97 -25.38 14.51
N GLY A 156 -28.08 -24.55 13.96
CA GLY A 156 -26.68 -24.92 13.63
C GLY A 156 -26.53 -25.66 12.31
N GLU A 157 -27.62 -25.86 11.56
CA GLU A 157 -27.63 -26.55 10.27
C GLU A 157 -27.04 -25.65 9.19
N VAL A 158 -26.20 -26.21 8.32
CA VAL A 158 -25.67 -25.50 7.16
C VAL A 158 -26.79 -25.28 6.16
N VAL A 159 -27.06 -24.02 5.83
CA VAL A 159 -28.05 -23.62 4.82
C VAL A 159 -27.40 -23.12 3.52
N GLU A 160 -26.11 -22.76 3.57
CA GLU A 160 -25.34 -22.33 2.40
C GLU A 160 -23.84 -22.65 2.60
N GLY A 161 -23.16 -22.98 1.49
CA GLY A 161 -21.71 -23.22 1.45
C GLY A 161 -21.30 -24.65 1.78
N ASP A 162 -19.99 -24.90 1.74
CA ASP A 162 -19.35 -26.17 2.11
C ASP A 162 -18.15 -25.85 3.01
N PRO A 163 -18.04 -26.44 4.21
CA PRO A 163 -16.95 -26.15 5.13
C PRO A 163 -15.58 -26.65 4.64
N ASN A 164 -15.55 -27.54 3.65
CA ASN A 164 -14.34 -28.09 3.05
C ASN A 164 -13.99 -27.44 1.70
N GLU A 165 -14.85 -26.59 1.15
CA GLU A 165 -14.59 -25.88 -0.10
C GLU A 165 -13.80 -24.60 0.17
N ILE A 166 -12.57 -24.54 -0.34
CA ILE A 166 -11.76 -23.33 -0.31
C ILE A 166 -12.26 -22.38 -1.40
N LYS A 167 -12.81 -21.24 -0.97
CA LYS A 167 -13.22 -20.14 -1.83
C LYS A 167 -12.07 -19.14 -1.98
N ARG A 168 -11.91 -18.62 -3.20
CA ARG A 168 -10.99 -17.52 -3.51
C ARG A 168 -11.78 -16.22 -3.63
N GLN A 169 -11.45 -15.23 -2.80
CA GLN A 169 -12.02 -13.90 -2.87
C GLN A 169 -11.00 -12.92 -3.45
N ARG A 170 -11.49 -11.97 -4.24
CA ARG A 170 -10.69 -10.85 -4.74
C ARG A 170 -11.34 -9.60 -4.20
N ASP A 171 -10.53 -8.78 -3.54
CA ASP A 171 -11.02 -7.58 -2.89
C ASP A 171 -10.05 -6.45 -3.21
N VAL A 172 -10.58 -5.24 -3.34
CA VAL A 172 -9.81 -4.01 -3.52
C VAL A 172 -10.16 -3.08 -2.38
N TRP A 173 -9.20 -2.84 -1.49
CA TRP A 173 -9.39 -2.06 -0.28
C TRP A 173 -8.53 -0.81 -0.32
N THR A 174 -9.10 0.31 0.10
CA THR A 174 -8.37 1.58 0.26
C THR A 174 -8.19 1.87 1.73
N PHE A 175 -6.95 2.10 2.13
CA PHE A 175 -6.57 2.48 3.48
C PHE A 175 -6.17 3.95 3.50
N ALA A 176 -6.55 4.67 4.54
CA ALA A 176 -6.14 6.05 4.75
C ALA A 176 -5.45 6.27 6.10
N ARG A 177 -4.56 7.26 6.13
CA ARG A 177 -3.91 7.77 7.35
C ARG A 177 -3.45 9.21 7.15
N THR A 178 -3.55 10.03 8.20
CA THR A 178 -2.91 11.35 8.24
C THR A 178 -1.41 11.21 8.52
N MET A 179 -0.59 11.57 7.55
CA MET A 179 0.87 11.49 7.62
C MET A 179 1.48 12.60 8.51
N GLY A 180 2.64 12.32 9.10
CA GLY A 180 3.36 13.28 9.96
C GLY A 180 2.72 13.46 11.34
N THR A 181 1.80 12.58 11.73
CA THR A 181 1.21 12.53 13.07
C THR A 181 1.77 11.35 13.86
N ASP A 182 1.60 11.38 15.19
CA ASP A 182 2.03 10.27 16.06
C ASP A 182 1.12 9.05 15.99
N ASP A 183 -0.04 9.13 15.30
CA ASP A 183 -0.95 8.01 15.13
C ASP A 183 -0.50 7.13 13.95
N PRO A 184 0.03 5.92 14.19
CA PRO A 184 0.51 5.07 13.11
C PRO A 184 -0.62 4.36 12.38
N ASN A 185 -1.87 4.43 12.86
CA ASN A 185 -2.96 3.57 12.44
C ASN A 185 -3.50 3.94 11.06
N TRP A 186 -3.61 2.92 10.20
CA TRP A 186 -4.30 3.01 8.92
C TRP A 186 -5.73 2.50 9.07
N GLN A 187 -6.69 3.24 8.54
CA GLN A 187 -8.10 2.86 8.56
C GLN A 187 -8.57 2.44 7.18
N LEU A 188 -9.38 1.39 7.10
CA LEU A 188 -10.10 1.00 5.90
C LEU A 188 -11.19 2.03 5.61
N VAL A 189 -11.04 2.78 4.52
CA VAL A 189 -11.96 3.86 4.11
C VAL A 189 -12.87 3.44 2.96
N ALA A 190 -12.47 2.47 2.15
CA ALA A 190 -13.29 1.96 1.06
C ALA A 190 -13.03 0.47 0.79
N THR A 191 -14.08 -0.22 0.38
CA THR A 191 -14.04 -1.62 -0.06
C THR A 191 -14.67 -1.75 -1.45
N GLY A 192 -14.11 -2.63 -2.26
CA GLY A 192 -14.60 -3.01 -3.57
C GLY A 192 -14.34 -4.49 -3.86
N VAL A 193 -15.11 -5.04 -4.79
CA VAL A 193 -15.07 -6.45 -5.24
C VAL A 193 -14.72 -6.57 -6.71
#